data_AF-A0A6I4UKM1-F1
#
_entry.id   AF-A0A6I4UKM1-F1
#
_cell.length_a   1.000
_cell.length_b   1.000
_cell.length_c   1.000
_cell.angle_alpha   90.00
_cell.angle_beta   90.00
_cell.angle_gamma   90.00
#
_symmetry.space_group_name_H-M   'P 1'
#
loop_
_entity.id
_entity.type
_entity.pdbx_description
1 polymer ?
#
loop_
_entity_poly.entity_id
_entity_poly.type
_entity_poly.pdbx_seq_one_letter_code
_entity_poly.pdbx_strand_id
1 'polypeptide(L)'
;MGLFDSIRKIFAAPEPGADPAPAAAPPANRKPAFDYDDQRVPTGARDKIRTILSSLAEVEGMMDREQVQAVSRTEIELMRDEHLPKLVKSYIDIPSAHRAEIFRKTGKSASFILEESLGTMQARIDEIARNLAQHDLDAFSSNAAFISRRYSDNDPFR
;
A
#
# COMPACT_ATOMS: atom_id res chain seq x y z
N MET A 1 -0.57 -70.55 -21.50
CA MET A 1 0.57 -69.62 -21.76
C MET A 1 -0.04 -68.30 -22.18
N GLY A 2 -0.11 -67.21 -21.42
CA GLY A 2 0.58 -66.78 -20.22
C GLY A 2 0.88 -65.28 -20.38
N LEU A 3 -0.17 -64.44 -20.53
CA LEU A 3 -0.05 -63.00 -20.82
C LEU A 3 -0.47 -62.10 -19.63
N PHE A 4 -0.74 -62.68 -18.45
CA PHE A 4 -1.33 -61.96 -17.31
C PHE A 4 -0.41 -61.80 -16.09
N ASP A 5 0.91 -62.00 -16.22
CA ASP A 5 1.82 -61.98 -15.06
C ASP A 5 2.50 -60.61 -14.77
N SER A 6 2.36 -59.61 -15.65
CA SER A 6 3.00 -58.30 -15.41
C SER A 6 2.16 -57.32 -14.56
N ILE A 7 1.04 -57.74 -13.98
CA ILE A 7 0.09 -56.86 -13.26
C ILE A 7 0.42 -56.72 -11.76
N ARG A 8 1.37 -57.46 -11.18
CA ARG A 8 1.49 -57.54 -9.70
C ARG A 8 2.75 -56.93 -9.06
N LYS A 9 3.58 -56.18 -9.79
CA LYS A 9 4.83 -55.62 -9.22
C LYS A 9 4.97 -54.10 -9.25
N ILE A 10 3.85 -53.36 -9.34
CA ILE A 10 3.86 -51.89 -9.22
C ILE A 10 2.91 -51.39 -8.11
N PHE A 11 2.18 -52.29 -7.44
CA PHE A 11 1.50 -51.97 -6.18
C PHE A 11 2.48 -52.06 -5.01
N ALA A 12 3.31 -51.02 -4.87
CA ALA A 12 4.03 -50.71 -3.64
C ALA A 12 4.04 -49.19 -3.48
N ALA A 13 2.95 -48.65 -2.94
CA ALA A 13 2.94 -47.35 -2.26
C ALA A 13 3.53 -47.53 -0.84
N PRO A 14 4.12 -46.49 -0.22
CA PRO A 14 3.34 -45.33 0.20
C PRO A 14 4.02 -43.98 -0.09
N GLU A 15 3.20 -42.96 -0.37
CA GLU A 15 3.59 -41.55 -0.27
C GLU A 15 4.01 -41.22 1.17
N PRO A 16 4.97 -40.30 1.37
CA PRO A 16 4.55 -39.04 1.94
C PRO A 16 5.38 -37.86 1.41
N GLY A 17 4.69 -36.88 0.83
CA GLY A 17 5.33 -35.64 0.42
C GLY A 17 4.42 -34.79 -0.43
N ALA A 18 3.19 -34.58 0.03
CA ALA A 18 2.45 -33.41 -0.41
C ALA A 18 3.31 -32.21 0.01
N ASP A 19 4.06 -31.64 -0.94
CA ASP A 19 4.59 -30.30 -0.80
C ASP A 19 3.41 -29.41 -0.40
N PRO A 20 3.40 -28.82 0.80
CA PRO A 20 2.40 -27.82 1.10
C PRO A 20 2.61 -26.72 0.07
N ALA A 21 1.55 -26.43 -0.69
CA ALA A 21 1.42 -25.21 -1.46
C ALA A 21 2.06 -24.07 -0.67
N PRO A 22 2.95 -23.25 -1.25
CA PRO A 22 3.58 -22.17 -0.51
C PRO A 22 2.46 -21.30 0.04
N ALA A 23 2.22 -21.45 1.35
CA ALA A 23 1.31 -20.62 2.10
C ALA A 23 1.71 -19.20 1.76
N ALA A 24 0.75 -18.43 1.21
CA ALA A 24 0.92 -17.03 0.89
C ALA A 24 1.67 -16.39 2.05
N ALA A 25 2.91 -16.00 1.79
CA ALA A 25 3.75 -15.41 2.81
C ALA A 25 2.96 -14.24 3.42
N PRO A 26 2.92 -14.10 4.76
CA PRO A 26 2.34 -12.91 5.38
C PRO A 26 2.97 -11.69 4.71
N PRO A 27 2.22 -10.59 4.49
CA PRO A 27 2.72 -9.42 3.78
C PRO A 27 4.05 -9.05 4.44
N ALA A 28 5.13 -9.28 3.69
CA ALA A 28 6.46 -9.01 4.18
C ALA A 28 6.41 -7.54 4.59
N ASN A 29 6.62 -7.29 5.87
CA ASN A 29 6.80 -5.97 6.43
C ASN A 29 8.02 -5.40 5.69
N ARG A 30 7.78 -4.82 4.51
CA ARG A 30 8.80 -4.28 3.61
C ARG A 30 9.31 -3.07 4.34
N LYS A 31 10.35 -3.27 5.15
CA LYS A 31 11.17 -2.18 5.64
C LYS A 31 11.44 -1.26 4.45
N PRO A 32 11.21 0.05 4.55
CA PRO A 32 11.65 0.93 3.50
C PRO A 32 13.13 0.70 3.30
N ALA A 33 13.52 0.35 2.07
CA ALA A 33 14.92 0.11 1.70
C ALA A 33 15.78 1.39 1.75
N PHE A 34 15.18 2.50 2.16
CA PHE A 34 15.71 3.84 2.12
C PHE A 34 15.77 4.44 3.52
N ASP A 35 16.93 5.00 3.89
CA ASP A 35 17.13 5.66 5.17
C ASP A 35 16.55 7.09 5.11
N TYR A 36 15.35 7.26 5.67
CA TYR A 36 14.67 8.54 5.73
C TYR A 36 15.12 9.42 6.90
N ASP A 37 15.92 8.88 7.84
CA ASP A 37 16.39 9.61 9.01
C ASP A 37 17.72 10.36 8.77
N ASP A 38 18.25 10.32 7.54
CA ASP A 38 19.48 11.01 7.13
C ASP A 38 19.49 12.49 7.59
N GLN A 39 20.53 12.86 8.35
CA GLN A 39 20.73 14.22 8.87
C GLN A 39 20.87 15.28 7.78
N ARG A 40 21.17 14.90 6.54
CA ARG A 40 21.23 15.80 5.39
C ARG A 40 19.85 16.33 5.01
N VAL A 41 18.78 15.63 5.38
CA VAL A 41 17.38 16.02 5.15
C VAL A 41 16.93 16.99 6.26
N PRO A 42 16.29 18.12 5.92
CA PRO A 42 15.80 19.07 6.92
C PRO A 42 14.85 18.42 7.91
N THR A 43 14.93 18.82 9.18
CA THR A 43 14.07 18.26 10.25
C THR A 43 12.59 18.36 9.92
N GLY A 44 12.10 19.50 9.42
CA GLY A 44 10.70 19.65 9.03
C GLY A 44 10.26 18.71 7.88
N ALA A 45 11.17 18.37 6.96
CA ALA A 45 10.90 17.40 5.92
C ALA A 45 10.88 15.95 6.46
N ARG A 46 11.75 15.62 7.43
CA ARG A 46 11.75 14.31 8.09
C ARG A 46 10.45 14.04 8.85
N ASP A 47 9.94 15.02 9.59
CA ASP A 47 8.62 14.91 10.24
C ASP A 47 7.50 14.68 9.22
N LYS A 48 7.49 15.43 8.11
CA LYS A 48 6.51 15.21 7.03
C LYS A 48 6.61 13.82 6.40
N ILE A 49 7.82 13.32 6.15
CA ILE A 49 8.04 11.98 5.62
C ILE A 49 7.47 10.92 6.56
N ARG A 50 7.68 11.06 7.88
CA ARG A 50 7.11 10.15 8.88
C ARG A 50 5.58 10.16 8.87
N THR A 51 4.97 11.33 8.74
CA THR A 51 3.51 11.46 8.59
C THR A 51 3.04 10.75 7.34
N ILE A 52 3.67 11.01 6.18
CA ILE A 52 3.34 10.37 4.90
C ILE A 52 3.42 8.85 5.00
N LEU A 53 4.50 8.31 5.58
CA LEU A 53 4.65 6.86 5.75
C LEU A 53 3.54 6.26 6.63
N SER A 54 3.13 6.98 7.68
CA SER A 54 2.01 6.56 8.53
C SER A 54 0.69 6.59 7.77
N SER A 55 0.41 7.65 7.02
CA SER A 55 -0.79 7.79 6.19
C SER A 55 -0.85 6.74 5.08
N LEU A 56 0.27 6.44 4.43
CA LEU A 56 0.34 5.36 3.42
C LEU A 56 -0.02 4.01 4.04
N ALA A 57 0.53 3.67 5.20
CA ALA A 57 0.22 2.41 5.89
C ALA A 57 -1.24 2.32 6.33
N GLU A 58 -1.83 3.43 6.78
CA GLU A 58 -3.26 3.50 7.13
C GLU A 58 -4.14 3.26 5.90
N VAL A 59 -3.86 3.96 4.79
CA VAL A 59 -4.59 3.81 3.53
C VAL A 59 -4.45 2.39 3.00
N GLU A 60 -3.25 1.81 2.98
CA GLU A 60 -3.05 0.40 2.60
C GLU A 60 -3.95 -0.54 3.43
N GLY A 61 -4.05 -0.32 4.75
CA GLY A 61 -4.93 -1.09 5.63
C GLY A 61 -6.42 -0.91 5.34
N MET A 62 -6.86 0.27 4.89
CA MET A 62 -8.23 0.50 4.40
C MET A 62 -8.46 -0.26 3.08
N MET A 63 -7.46 -0.23 2.20
CA MET A 63 -7.52 -0.83 0.88
C MET A 63 -7.49 -2.34 0.84
N ASP A 64 -7.00 -3.01 1.89
CA ASP A 64 -7.11 -4.46 2.04
C ASP A 64 -8.50 -4.91 2.51
N ARG A 65 -9.28 -4.01 3.12
CA ARG A 65 -10.66 -4.30 3.58
C ARG A 65 -11.68 -4.13 2.47
N GLU A 66 -11.41 -3.26 1.51
CA GLU A 66 -12.33 -2.91 0.43
C GLU A 66 -11.88 -3.48 -0.93
N GLN A 67 -12.85 -3.72 -1.83
CA GLN A 67 -12.55 -3.91 -3.25
C GLN A 67 -12.20 -2.56 -3.88
N VAL A 68 -11.01 -2.07 -3.57
CA VAL A 68 -10.52 -0.80 -4.10
C VAL A 68 -10.16 -0.96 -5.58
N GLN A 69 -10.36 0.12 -6.33
CA GLN A 69 -9.90 0.19 -7.71
C GLN A 69 -8.40 -0.10 -7.79
N ALA A 70 -8.00 -1.00 -8.68
CA ALA A 70 -6.60 -1.39 -8.87
C ALA A 70 -5.67 -0.19 -9.14
N VAL A 71 -6.22 0.90 -9.72
CA VAL A 71 -5.49 2.15 -9.99
C VAL A 71 -5.03 2.82 -8.70
N SER A 72 -5.92 3.00 -7.71
CA SER A 72 -5.55 3.63 -6.43
C SER A 72 -4.53 2.80 -5.68
N ARG A 73 -4.59 1.46 -5.79
CA ARG A 73 -3.60 0.57 -5.15
C ARG A 73 -2.23 0.73 -5.76
N THR A 74 -2.18 0.72 -7.09
CA THR A 74 -0.94 0.95 -7.82
C THR A 74 -0.36 2.34 -7.51
N GLU A 75 -1.21 3.37 -7.39
CA GLU A 75 -0.76 4.73 -7.05
C GLU A 75 -0.10 4.77 -5.66
N ILE A 76 -0.71 4.19 -4.63
CA ILE A 76 -0.15 4.14 -3.27
C ILE A 76 1.16 3.34 -3.23
N GLU A 77 1.20 2.19 -3.92
CA GLU A 77 2.43 1.38 -4.04
C GLU A 77 3.56 2.17 -4.70
N LEU A 78 3.29 2.88 -5.81
CA LEU A 78 4.28 3.72 -6.49
C LEU A 78 4.73 4.91 -5.62
N MET A 79 3.82 5.53 -4.87
CA MET A 79 4.15 6.61 -3.95
C MET A 79 5.14 6.14 -2.88
N ARG A 80 4.90 4.97 -2.29
CA ARG A 80 5.73 4.37 -1.26
C ARG A 80 7.07 3.86 -1.79
N ASP A 81 7.04 3.10 -2.89
CA ASP A 81 8.18 2.30 -3.34
C ASP A 81 9.09 3.06 -4.33
N GLU A 82 8.57 4.07 -5.03
CA GLU A 82 9.34 4.82 -6.03
C GLU A 82 9.40 6.32 -5.74
N HIS A 83 8.25 7.01 -5.67
CA HIS A 83 8.22 8.47 -5.68
C HIS A 83 8.86 9.08 -4.43
N LEU A 84 8.48 8.60 -3.24
CA LEU A 84 9.01 9.12 -1.98
C LEU A 84 10.53 8.86 -1.84
N PRO A 85 11.06 7.63 -2.03
CA PRO A 85 12.51 7.39 -2.01
C PRO A 85 13.26 8.25 -3.04
N LYS A 86 12.75 8.35 -4.27
CA LYS A 86 13.38 9.10 -5.35
C LYS A 86 13.45 10.60 -5.04
N LEU A 87 12.40 11.16 -4.45
CA LEU A 87 12.35 12.57 -4.07
C LEU A 87 13.39 12.88 -2.99
N VAL A 88 13.45 12.07 -1.93
CA VAL A 88 14.41 12.26 -0.83
C VAL A 88 15.84 12.04 -1.31
N LYS A 89 16.08 10.99 -2.11
CA LYS A 89 17.39 10.74 -2.73
C LYS A 89 17.86 11.92 -3.59
N SER A 90 16.98 12.46 -4.42
CA SER A 90 17.30 13.61 -5.29
C SER A 90 17.70 14.83 -4.47
N TYR A 91 17.08 15.05 -3.32
CA TYR A 91 17.47 16.13 -2.42
C TYR A 91 18.86 15.89 -1.78
N ILE A 92 19.13 14.66 -1.33
CA ILE A 92 20.41 14.30 -0.70
C ILE A 92 21.57 14.40 -1.69
N ASP A 93 21.35 14.04 -2.95
CA ASP A 93 22.36 14.07 -4.02
C ASP A 93 22.82 15.50 -4.35
N ILE A 94 21.95 16.51 -4.20
CA ILE A 94 22.31 17.91 -4.44
C ILE A 94 23.36 18.36 -3.41
N PRO A 95 24.60 18.69 -3.83
CA PRO A 95 25.64 19.14 -2.91
C PRO A 95 25.26 20.43 -2.19
N SER A 96 25.62 20.55 -0.91
CA SER A 96 25.29 21.71 -0.07
C SER A 96 25.75 23.05 -0.69
N ALA A 97 26.90 23.06 -1.36
CA ALA A 97 27.42 24.23 -2.09
C ALA A 97 26.47 24.72 -3.21
N HIS A 98 25.83 23.79 -3.92
CA HIS A 98 24.88 24.13 -5.00
C HIS A 98 23.48 24.48 -4.46
N ARG A 99 23.09 24.01 -3.27
CA ARG A 99 21.79 24.36 -2.66
C ARG A 99 21.64 25.86 -2.45
N ALA A 100 22.71 26.54 -2.06
CA ALA A 100 22.74 27.99 -1.87
C ALA A 100 22.75 28.77 -3.21
N GLU A 101 23.37 28.23 -4.25
CA GLU A 101 23.38 28.84 -5.57
C GLU A 101 22.02 28.71 -6.28
N ILE A 102 21.37 27.56 -6.17
CA ILE A 102 20.01 27.34 -6.68
C ILE A 102 19.05 28.34 -6.02
N PHE A 103 19.13 28.52 -4.69
CA PHE A 103 18.33 29.52 -3.99
C PHE A 103 18.49 30.93 -4.56
N ARG A 104 19.72 31.34 -4.93
CA ARG A 104 19.98 32.65 -5.55
C ARG A 104 19.44 32.77 -6.97
N LYS A 105 19.40 31.68 -7.75
CA LYS A 105 18.94 31.68 -9.15
C LYS A 105 17.43 31.52 -9.32
N THR A 106 16.79 30.69 -8.51
CA THR A 106 15.36 30.35 -8.65
C THR A 106 14.48 30.99 -7.59
N GLY A 107 15.06 31.58 -6.53
CA GLY A 107 14.30 32.17 -5.42
C GLY A 107 13.60 31.15 -4.51
N LYS A 108 13.56 29.87 -4.88
CA LYS A 108 13.05 28.75 -4.09
C LYS A 108 14.22 27.86 -3.66
N SER A 109 14.32 27.58 -2.35
CA SER A 109 15.35 26.66 -1.85
C SER A 109 15.00 25.22 -2.22
N ALA A 110 16.01 24.37 -2.45
CA ALA A 110 15.77 22.94 -2.68
C ALA A 110 14.96 22.31 -1.54
N SER A 111 15.14 22.81 -0.31
CA SER A 111 14.37 22.38 0.87
C SER A 111 12.89 22.79 0.77
N PHE A 112 12.61 23.99 0.26
CA PHE A 112 11.24 24.43 0.01
C PHE A 112 10.54 23.55 -1.04
N ILE A 113 11.22 23.24 -2.14
CA ILE A 113 10.67 22.37 -3.20
C ILE A 113 10.39 20.96 -2.65
N LEU A 114 11.30 20.40 -1.84
CA LEU A 114 11.09 19.13 -1.16
C LEU A 114 9.83 19.18 -0.29
N GLU A 115 9.71 20.20 0.56
CA GLU A 115 8.58 20.35 1.46
C GLU A 115 7.24 20.59 0.75
N GLU A 116 7.24 21.35 -0.35
CA GLU A 116 6.08 21.59 -1.22
C GLU A 116 5.65 20.26 -1.87
N SER A 117 6.60 19.50 -2.41
CA SER A 117 6.35 18.20 -3.04
C SER A 117 5.81 17.16 -2.06
N LEU A 118 6.36 17.11 -0.83
CA LEU A 118 5.84 16.26 0.25
C LEU A 118 4.42 16.68 0.65
N GLY A 119 4.12 17.98 0.68
CA GLY A 119 2.78 18.48 0.93
C GLY A 119 1.77 18.05 -0.13
N THR A 120 2.13 18.13 -1.42
CA THR A 120 1.30 17.63 -2.52
C THR A 120 1.06 16.12 -2.40
N MET A 121 2.09 15.36 -2.05
CA MET A 121 1.98 13.91 -1.84
C MET A 121 1.00 13.57 -0.71
N GLN A 122 1.10 14.25 0.44
CA GLN A 122 0.18 14.07 1.55
C GLN A 122 -1.27 14.39 1.16
N ALA A 123 -1.51 15.52 0.49
CA ALA A 123 -2.86 15.92 0.09
C ALA A 123 -3.52 14.88 -0.83
N ARG A 124 -2.73 14.23 -1.69
CA ARG A 124 -3.22 13.16 -2.55
C ARG A 124 -3.56 11.88 -1.77
N ILE A 125 -2.75 11.52 -0.78
CA ILE A 125 -3.04 10.38 0.12
C ILE A 125 -4.34 10.64 0.88
N ASP A 126 -4.52 11.85 1.41
CA ASP A 126 -5.73 12.25 2.14
C ASP A 126 -6.99 12.21 1.25
N GLU A 127 -6.86 12.58 -0.02
CA GLU A 127 -7.93 12.47 -1.02
C GLU A 127 -8.34 11.01 -1.24
N ILE A 128 -7.36 10.12 -1.45
CA ILE A 128 -7.61 8.68 -1.61
C ILE A 128 -8.27 8.12 -0.35
N ALA A 129 -7.75 8.43 0.83
CA ALA A 129 -8.31 8.00 2.11
C ALA A 129 -9.78 8.43 2.28
N ARG A 130 -10.09 9.69 1.92
CA ARG A 130 -11.46 10.20 1.99
C ARG A 130 -12.40 9.47 1.03
N ASN A 131 -11.95 9.21 -0.19
CA ASN A 131 -12.75 8.49 -1.18
C ASN A 131 -13.05 7.05 -0.73
N LEU A 132 -12.08 6.37 -0.10
CA LEU A 132 -12.27 5.05 0.50
C LEU A 132 -13.30 5.09 1.63
N ALA A 133 -13.14 6.02 2.58
CA ALA A 133 -14.08 6.18 3.68
C ALA A 133 -15.52 6.48 3.21
N GLN A 134 -15.67 7.24 2.12
CA GLN A 134 -16.98 7.51 1.52
C GLN A 134 -17.60 6.25 0.93
N HIS A 135 -16.81 5.45 0.22
CA HIS A 135 -17.26 4.19 -0.36
C HIS A 135 -17.69 3.17 0.73
N ASP A 136 -16.93 3.07 1.81
CA ASP A 136 -17.28 2.23 2.97
C ASP A 136 -18.61 2.67 3.61
N LEU A 137 -18.82 3.98 3.77
CA LEU A 137 -20.07 4.52 4.31
C LEU A 137 -21.28 4.22 3.43
N ASP A 138 -21.12 4.33 2.11
CA ASP A 138 -22.16 4.02 1.14
C ASP A 138 -22.51 2.52 1.15
N ALA A 139 -21.49 1.66 1.19
CA ALA A 139 -21.64 0.21 1.30
C ALA A 139 -22.36 -0.19 2.60
N PHE A 140 -21.97 0.42 3.73
CA PHE A 140 -22.63 0.24 5.01
C PHE A 140 -24.11 0.66 4.97
N SER A 141 -24.39 1.85 4.44
CA SER A 141 -25.75 2.40 4.36
C SER A 141 -26.66 1.55 3.48
N SER A 142 -26.14 1.05 2.36
CA SER A 142 -26.85 0.13 1.45
C SER A 142 -27.18 -1.20 2.15
N ASN A 143 -26.23 -1.78 2.88
CA ASN A 143 -26.44 -3.01 3.64
C ASN A 143 -27.48 -2.82 4.76
N ALA A 144 -27.37 -1.75 5.54
CA ALA A 144 -28.35 -1.43 6.58
C ALA A 144 -29.78 -1.27 6.03
N ALA A 145 -29.92 -0.58 4.89
CA ALA A 145 -31.21 -0.43 4.21
C ALA A 145 -31.76 -1.78 3.70
N PHE A 146 -30.89 -2.65 3.18
CA PHE A 146 -31.27 -4.00 2.75
C PHE A 146 -31.77 -4.84 3.93
N ILE A 147 -31.04 -4.85 5.06
CA ILE A 147 -31.46 -5.57 6.28
C ILE A 147 -32.81 -5.04 6.75
N SER A 148 -32.98 -3.71 6.86
CA SER A 148 -34.24 -3.10 7.27
C SER A 148 -35.40 -3.57 6.37
N ARG A 149 -35.27 -3.50 5.05
CA ARG A 149 -36.30 -4.01 4.12
C ARG A 149 -36.55 -5.51 4.28
N ARG A 150 -35.50 -6.32 4.35
CA ARG A 150 -35.62 -7.78 4.35
C ARG A 150 -36.25 -8.32 5.64
N TYR A 151 -36.05 -7.64 6.77
CA TYR A 151 -36.48 -8.10 8.09
C TYR A 151 -37.63 -7.28 8.68
N SER A 152 -37.94 -6.09 8.18
CA SER A 152 -39.14 -5.34 8.58
C SER A 152 -40.36 -5.60 7.69
N ASP A 153 -40.18 -6.02 6.44
CA ASP A 153 -41.28 -6.40 5.52
C ASP A 153 -41.73 -7.86 5.72
N ASN A 154 -40.97 -8.63 6.49
CA ASN A 154 -41.25 -10.02 6.81
C ASN A 154 -41.91 -10.18 8.20
N ASP A 155 -42.75 -9.21 8.58
CA ASP A 155 -43.74 -9.37 9.65
C ASP A 155 -45.09 -9.73 8.99
N PRO A 156 -45.34 -11.01 8.65
CA PRO A 156 -46.60 -11.46 8.03
C PRO A 156 -47.78 -11.45 9.01
N PHE A 157 -47.63 -10.85 10.19
CA PHE A 157 -48.64 -10.83 11.25
C PHE A 157 -49.01 -9.42 11.74
N ARG A 158 -48.70 -8.38 10.94
CA ARG A 158 -49.22 -7.02 11.14
C ARG A 158 -50.19 -6.59 10.06
#